data_AF-A0A090IXA8-F1
#
_entry.id   AF-A0A090IXA8-F1
#
_cell.length_a   1.000
_cell.length_b   1.000
_cell.length_c   1.000
_cell.angle_alpha   90.00
_cell.angle_beta   90.00
_cell.angle_gamma   90.00
#
_symmetry.space_group_name_H-M   'P 1'
#
loop_
_entity.id
_entity.type
_entity.pdbx_description
1 polymer ?
#
loop_
_entity_poly.entity_id
_entity_poly.type
_entity_poly.pdbx_seq_one_letter_code
_entity_poly.pdbx_strand_id
1 'polypeptide(L)'
;MKKPVFGREGNTVEIYGPNGTKIMEDAGKDYTNYPSLYQEFVELPVREFQSLKGRQQGHYIIGSFLLNGRAGALGIRIGNAITDNLSYFLPVGMGT
;
A
#
# COMPACT_ATOMS: atom_id res chain seq x y z
N MET A 1 -4.47 -10.01 6.77
CA MET A 1 -4.56 -8.54 6.85
C MET A 1 -5.99 -8.13 7.18
N LYS A 2 -6.16 -7.32 8.21
CA LYS A 2 -7.45 -6.75 8.65
C LYS A 2 -7.53 -5.30 8.18
N LYS A 3 -8.66 -4.92 7.59
CA LYS A 3 -8.87 -3.56 7.07
C LYS A 3 -10.32 -3.12 7.27
N PRO A 4 -10.58 -1.84 7.60
CA PRO A 4 -11.93 -1.32 7.71
C PRO A 4 -12.58 -1.19 6.33
N VAL A 5 -13.90 -1.46 6.24
CA VAL A 5 -14.64 -1.41 4.96
C VAL A 5 -14.65 -0.03 4.29
N PHE A 6 -14.61 1.04 5.08
CA PHE A 6 -14.54 2.42 4.58
C PHE A 6 -13.15 3.04 4.73
N GLY A 7 -12.15 2.21 5.06
CA GLY A 7 -10.77 2.64 5.20
C GLY A 7 -10.17 3.13 3.89
N ARG A 8 -9.23 4.07 4.00
CA ARG A 8 -8.44 4.59 2.88
C ARG A 8 -6.99 4.77 3.30
N GLU A 9 -6.11 4.82 2.30
CA GLU A 9 -4.74 5.34 2.47
C GLU A 9 -3.90 4.57 3.50
N GLY A 10 -4.17 3.27 3.64
CA GLY A 10 -3.48 2.40 4.61
C GLY A 10 -3.94 2.58 6.06
N ASN A 11 -4.81 3.56 6.34
CA ASN A 11 -5.19 3.92 7.69
C ASN A 11 -5.94 2.79 8.40
N THR A 12 -5.61 2.55 9.68
CA THR A 12 -6.26 1.51 10.51
C THR A 12 -6.06 0.07 9.98
N VAL A 13 -5.15 -0.15 9.03
CA VAL A 13 -4.79 -1.50 8.57
C VAL A 13 -3.95 -2.21 9.64
N GLU A 14 -4.23 -3.49 9.87
CA GLU A 14 -3.47 -4.36 10.76
C GLU A 14 -3.03 -5.63 10.00
N ILE A 15 -1.78 -6.04 10.18
CA ILE A 15 -1.22 -7.27 9.63
C ILE A 15 -1.01 -8.26 10.78
N TYR A 16 -1.48 -9.48 10.56
CA TYR A 16 -1.42 -10.58 11.51
C TYR A 16 -0.58 -11.71 10.94
N GLY A 17 0.27 -12.31 11.78
CA GLY A 17 1.03 -13.51 11.45
C GLY A 17 0.19 -14.79 11.49
N PRO A 18 0.77 -15.95 11.15
CA PRO A 18 0.05 -17.23 11.03
C PRO A 18 -0.70 -17.67 12.29
N ASN A 19 -0.19 -17.28 13.46
CA ASN A 19 -0.79 -17.64 14.75
C ASN A 19 -1.83 -16.62 15.24
N GLY A 20 -2.26 -15.68 14.39
CA GLY A 20 -3.20 -14.62 14.77
C GLY A 20 -2.58 -13.50 15.61
N THR A 21 -1.25 -13.47 15.77
CA THR A 21 -0.55 -12.37 16.45
C THR A 21 -0.45 -11.16 15.54
N LYS A 22 -0.79 -9.96 16.03
CA LYS A 22 -0.59 -8.71 15.29
C LYS A 22 0.91 -8.43 15.15
N ILE A 23 1.42 -8.32 13.93
CA ILE A 23 2.84 -8.11 13.63
C ILE A 23 3.15 -6.69 13.16
N MET A 24 2.15 -6.00 12.62
CA MET A 24 2.29 -4.63 12.14
C MET A 24 0.92 -3.97 12.12
N GLU A 25 0.89 -2.66 12.29
CA GLU A 25 -0.30 -1.84 12.10
C GLU A 25 0.07 -0.47 11.58
N ASP A 26 -0.88 0.18 10.93
CA ASP A 26 -0.80 1.59 10.65
C ASP A 26 -0.94 2.42 11.95
N ALA A 27 -0.29 3.58 11.99
CA ALA A 27 -0.31 4.49 13.13
C ALA A 27 -1.66 5.21 13.28
N GLY A 28 -2.36 5.48 12.18
CA GLY A 28 -3.69 6.06 12.16
C GLY A 28 -4.77 5.07 12.59
N LYS A 29 -5.80 5.58 13.27
CA LYS A 29 -6.93 4.80 13.84
C LYS A 29 -8.29 5.36 13.48
N ASP A 30 -8.34 6.19 12.44
CA ASP A 30 -9.49 7.05 12.11
C ASP A 30 -10.72 6.21 11.72
N TYR A 31 -10.51 4.97 11.29
CA TYR A 31 -11.57 4.08 10.82
C TYR A 31 -11.91 2.94 11.80
N THR A 32 -11.44 3.02 13.05
CA THR A 32 -11.62 1.94 14.05
C THR A 32 -13.10 1.64 14.34
N ASN A 33 -13.97 2.64 14.18
CA ASN A 33 -15.42 2.48 14.42
C ASN A 33 -16.16 1.78 13.27
N TYR A 34 -15.50 1.52 12.14
CA TYR A 34 -16.11 0.81 11.02
C TYR A 34 -15.85 -0.69 11.09
N PRO A 35 -16.77 -1.53 10.59
CA PRO A 35 -16.54 -2.97 10.48
C PRO A 35 -15.25 -3.27 9.72
N SER A 36 -14.56 -4.33 10.14
CA SER A 36 -13.36 -4.81 9.47
C SER A 36 -13.65 -6.06 8.66
N LEU A 37 -12.91 -6.23 7.56
CA LEU A 37 -12.82 -7.48 6.82
C LEU A 37 -11.39 -8.01 6.88
N TYR A 38 -11.25 -9.31 6.63
CA TYR A 38 -9.96 -9.99 6.61
C TYR A 38 -9.67 -10.47 5.19
N GLN A 39 -8.46 -10.18 4.73
CA GLN A 39 -7.90 -10.65 3.47
C GLN A 39 -6.63 -11.44 3.78
N GLU A 40 -6.36 -12.50 3.00
CA GLU A 40 -5.05 -13.15 3.01
C GLU A 40 -3.95 -12.10 2.79
N PHE A 41 -2.89 -12.20 3.59
CA PHE A 41 -1.76 -11.28 3.47
C PHE A 41 -0.85 -11.75 2.35
N VAL A 42 -0.52 -10.83 1.44
CA VAL A 42 0.47 -11.03 0.39
C VAL A 42 1.54 -9.96 0.57
N GLU A 43 2.78 -10.38 0.71
CA GLU A 43 3.90 -9.46 0.87
C GLU A 43 4.11 -8.65 -0.41
N LEU A 44 4.27 -7.33 -0.25
CA LEU A 44 4.57 -6.44 -1.36
C LEU A 44 6.03 -6.59 -1.78
N PRO A 45 6.32 -6.62 -3.09
CA PRO A 45 7.68 -6.72 -3.57
C PRO A 45 8.50 -5.49 -3.13
N VAL A 46 9.74 -5.73 -2.70
CA VAL A 46 10.68 -4.69 -2.30
C VAL A 46 11.58 -4.32 -3.47
N ARG A 47 11.80 -3.03 -3.66
CA ARG A 47 12.73 -2.48 -4.66
C ARG A 47 13.55 -1.36 -4.07
N GLU A 48 14.72 -1.19 -4.66
CA GLU A 48 15.55 -0.02 -4.39
C GLU A 48 15.04 1.18 -5.17
N PHE A 49 15.05 2.36 -4.56
CA PHE A 49 14.69 3.62 -5.20
C PHE A 49 15.53 4.78 -4.67
N GLN A 50 15.60 5.84 -5.48
CA GLN A 50 16.28 7.08 -5.13
C GLN A 50 15.25 8.12 -4.68
N SER A 51 15.55 8.84 -3.60
CA SER A 51 14.83 10.08 -3.24
C SER A 51 15.80 11.14 -2.73
N LEU A 52 15.28 12.26 -2.24
CA LEU A 52 16.07 13.31 -1.58
C LEU A 52 16.82 12.81 -0.34
N LYS A 53 16.38 11.71 0.29
CA LYS A 53 17.07 11.09 1.42
C LYS A 53 18.17 10.10 1.00
N GLY A 54 18.49 10.03 -0.29
CA GLY A 54 19.40 9.02 -0.83
C GLY A 54 18.69 7.75 -1.28
N ARG A 55 19.50 6.72 -1.53
CA ARG A 55 19.10 5.39 -1.97
C ARG A 55 18.45 4.62 -0.82
N GLN A 56 17.27 4.06 -1.05
CA GLN A 56 16.43 3.40 -0.05
C GLN A 56 15.78 2.14 -0.61
N GLN A 57 15.37 1.25 0.28
CA GLN A 57 14.49 0.13 -0.03
C GLN A 57 13.04 0.53 0.28
N GLY A 58 12.10 0.09 -0.55
CA GLY A 58 10.68 0.30 -0.28
C GLY A 58 9.80 -0.78 -0.92
N HIS A 59 8.64 -0.99 -0.31
CA HIS A 59 7.60 -1.86 -0.84
C HIS A 59 6.84 -1.10 -1.93
N TYR A 60 6.72 -1.68 -3.12
CA TYR A 60 6.07 -1.01 -4.24
C TYR A 60 4.76 -1.68 -4.66
N ILE A 61 3.81 -0.86 -5.10
CA ILE A 61 2.55 -1.28 -5.70
C ILE A 61 2.38 -0.67 -7.07
N ILE A 62 1.68 -1.39 -7.95
CA ILE A 62 1.26 -0.91 -9.26
C ILE A 62 -0.24 -0.64 -9.20
N GLY A 63 -0.62 0.61 -9.44
CA GLY A 63 -2.00 1.04 -9.63
C GLY A 63 -2.36 1.08 -11.10
N SER A 64 -3.59 0.70 -11.43
CA SER A 64 -4.20 0.91 -12.75
C SER A 64 -5.34 1.91 -12.61
N PHE A 65 -5.36 2.91 -13.49
CA PHE A 65 -6.42 3.90 -13.56
C PHE A 65 -7.45 3.50 -14.60
N LEU A 66 -8.72 3.49 -14.20
CA LEU A 66 -9.84 3.28 -15.10
C LEU A 66 -10.40 4.65 -15.54
N LEU A 67 -10.40 4.91 -16.85
CA LEU A 67 -11.06 6.05 -17.47
C LEU A 67 -12.31 5.54 -18.17
N ASN A 68 -13.48 5.94 -17.64
CA ASN A 68 -14.78 5.48 -18.12
C ASN A 68 -14.88 3.94 -18.22
N GLY A 69 -14.43 3.24 -17.17
CA GLY A 69 -14.44 1.78 -17.08
C GLY A 69 -13.36 1.06 -17.88
N ARG A 70 -12.46 1.78 -18.59
CA ARG A 70 -11.38 1.19 -19.37
C ARG A 70 -10.02 1.51 -18.76
N ALA A 71 -9.10 0.55 -18.75
CA ALA A 71 -7.72 0.78 -18.34
C ALA A 71 -7.10 1.88 -19.22
N GLY A 72 -6.68 2.98 -18.58
CA GLY A 72 -6.19 4.18 -19.28
C GLY A 72 -4.78 4.60 -18.89
N ALA A 73 -4.35 4.28 -17.67
CA ALA A 73 -3.00 4.59 -17.22
C ALA A 73 -2.54 3.61 -16.12
N LEU A 74 -1.24 3.66 -15.84
CA LEU A 74 -0.63 2.98 -14.71
C LEU A 74 0.16 3.99 -13.86
N GLY A 75 0.29 3.70 -12.57
CA GLY A 75 1.10 4.48 -11.65
C GLY A 75 1.78 3.54 -10.65
N ILE A 76 2.94 3.95 -10.16
CA ILE A 76 3.69 3.17 -9.17
C ILE A 76 3.82 3.99 -7.90
N ARG A 77 3.52 3.36 -6.76
CA ARG A 77 3.78 3.90 -5.42
C ARG A 77 4.84 3.06 -4.75
N ILE A 78 5.73 3.68 -3.98
CA ILE A 78 6.74 2.98 -3.18
C ILE A 78 6.87 3.61 -1.79
N GLY A 79 7.00 2.79 -0.75
CA GLY A 79 7.12 3.29 0.61
C GLY A 79 7.16 2.17 1.65
N ASN A 80 6.43 2.39 2.74
CA ASN A 80 6.30 1.43 3.84
C ASN A 80 5.54 0.16 3.40
N ALA A 81 5.62 -0.89 4.23
CA ALA A 81 4.91 -2.16 3.98
C ALA A 81 3.38 -2.01 3.92
N ILE A 82 2.83 -1.01 4.62
CA ILE A 82 1.46 -0.53 4.42
C ILE A 82 1.57 0.77 3.60
N THR A 83 1.09 0.74 2.35
CA THR A 83 1.12 1.92 1.48
C THR A 83 0.14 2.98 1.96
N ASP A 84 0.61 4.22 2.04
CA ASP A 84 -0.11 5.38 2.58
C ASP A 84 0.00 6.61 1.65
N ASN A 85 -0.50 7.75 2.14
CA ASN A 85 -0.40 9.03 1.43
C ASN A 85 1.03 9.53 1.28
N LEU A 86 1.91 9.23 2.23
CA LEU A 86 3.30 9.69 2.26
C LEU A 86 4.24 8.84 1.40
N SER A 87 3.75 7.72 0.89
CA SER A 87 4.46 6.90 -0.09
C SER A 87 4.83 7.73 -1.32
N TYR A 88 5.95 7.42 -1.96
CA TYR A 88 6.44 8.16 -3.12
C TYR A 88 5.73 7.71 -4.39
N PHE A 89 5.54 8.64 -5.33
CA PHE A 89 5.27 8.26 -6.72
C PHE A 89 6.59 7.95 -7.41
N LEU A 90 6.69 6.82 -8.10
CA LEU A 90 7.82 6.52 -8.97
C LEU A 90 7.49 6.93 -10.41
N PRO A 91 8.45 7.50 -11.15
CA PRO A 91 8.30 7.71 -12.58
C PRO A 91 8.13 6.36 -13.27
N VAL A 92 7.24 6.30 -14.26
CA VAL A 92 7.03 5.11 -15.06
C VAL A 92 7.00 5.45 -16.53
N GLY A 93 7.70 4.65 -17.33
CA GLY A 93 7.77 4.76 -18.77
C GLY A 93 7.77 3.36 -19.38
N MET A 94 7.19 3.23 -20.57
CA MET A 94 7.30 2.00 -21.36
C MET A 94 8.41 2.21 -22.37
N GLY A 95 9.37 1.27 -22.41
CA GLY A 95 10.40 1.27 -23.45
C GLY A 95 9.78 0.95 -24.80
N THR A 96 10.33 1.56 -25.85
CA THR A 96 10.09 1.21 -27.26
C THR A 96 11.12 0.22 -27.75
#